data_AF-A0A8T0BX31-F1
#
_entry.id   AF-A0A8T0BX31-F1
#
_cell.length_a   1.000
_cell.length_b   1.000
_cell.length_c   1.000
_cell.angle_alpha   90.00
_cell.angle_beta   90.00
_cell.angle_gamma   90.00
#
_symmetry.space_group_name_H-M   'P 1'
#
loop_
_entity.id
_entity.type
_entity.pdbx_description
1 polymer ?
#
loop_
_entity_poly.entity_id
_entity_poly.type
_entity_poly.pdbx_seq_one_letter_code
_entity_poly.pdbx_strand_id
1 'polypeptide(L)'
;MGAEAEAKAGVNTQDIISALKGHMKEGYKMHCLVNVIAADKISLMNNKYFNKWKTIRETASSMGIPQVVFMTRADCDCKITEENLQNIYKSKKIRDKIIQCSHLLGVPVNLVFPVVNYHQETDVNTDINCLMLDALKNIVPWANDYVKKCSNKQNSHQQPKIE
;
A
#
# COMPACT_ATOMS: atom_id res chain seq x y z
N MET A 1 17.54 2.83 -5.79
CA MET A 1 17.17 2.17 -4.51
C MET A 1 18.09 0.97 -4.33
N GLY A 2 18.63 0.76 -3.12
CA GLY A 2 19.58 -0.32 -2.84
C GLY A 2 18.91 -1.69 -2.93
N ALA A 3 19.41 -2.52 -3.86
CA ALA A 3 19.08 -3.94 -3.89
C ALA A 3 20.03 -4.68 -2.94
N GLU A 4 19.53 -5.69 -2.24
CA GLU A 4 20.38 -6.57 -1.43
C GLU A 4 21.32 -7.38 -2.32
N ALA A 5 22.53 -7.66 -1.83
CA ALA A 5 23.61 -8.29 -2.60
C ALA A 5 23.30 -9.75 -3.02
N GLU A 6 22.37 -10.41 -2.31
CA GLU A 6 21.91 -11.76 -2.65
C GLU A 6 20.92 -11.73 -3.83
N ALA A 7 21.14 -12.60 -4.82
CA ALA A 7 20.20 -12.79 -5.92
C ALA A 7 18.81 -13.18 -5.37
N LYS A 8 17.78 -12.42 -5.75
CA LYS A 8 16.38 -12.54 -5.26
C LYS A 8 16.14 -12.12 -3.81
N ALA A 9 17.04 -11.39 -3.16
CA ALA A 9 16.79 -10.90 -1.81
C ALA A 9 15.94 -9.61 -1.79
N GLY A 10 15.89 -8.88 -2.90
CA GLY A 10 14.98 -7.75 -3.10
C GLY A 10 15.51 -6.46 -2.49
N VAL A 11 14.60 -5.59 -2.01
CA VAL A 11 14.98 -4.30 -1.43
C VAL A 11 15.54 -4.47 -0.02
N ASN A 12 16.57 -3.69 0.31
CA ASN A 12 17.06 -3.59 1.67
C ASN A 12 16.03 -2.89 2.57
N THR A 13 15.51 -3.62 3.56
CA THR A 13 14.50 -3.11 4.50
C THR A 13 14.98 -1.86 5.25
N GLN A 14 16.29 -1.75 5.54
CA GLN A 14 16.84 -0.60 6.28
C GLN A 14 16.78 0.70 5.48
N ASP A 15 16.88 0.64 4.15
CA ASP A 15 16.77 1.82 3.29
C ASP A 15 15.34 2.38 3.36
N ILE A 16 14.34 1.50 3.31
CA ILE A 16 12.92 1.88 3.43
C ILE A 16 12.64 2.44 4.83
N ILE A 17 13.13 1.79 5.89
CA ILE A 17 12.97 2.26 7.28
C ILE A 17 13.63 3.63 7.46
N SER A 18 14.81 3.84 6.89
CA SER A 18 15.51 5.12 6.95
C SER A 18 14.73 6.21 6.21
N ALA A 19 14.17 5.90 5.04
CA ALA A 19 13.32 6.81 4.30
C ALA A 19 12.02 7.16 5.06
N LEU A 20 11.37 6.18 5.70
CA LEU A 20 10.20 6.39 6.55
C LEU A 20 10.53 7.34 7.72
N LYS A 21 11.71 7.19 8.33
CA LYS A 21 12.19 8.05 9.42
C LYS A 21 12.59 9.47 8.97
N GLY A 22 12.51 9.78 7.68
CA GLY A 22 12.83 11.10 7.14
C GLY A 22 14.29 11.30 6.77
N HIS A 23 15.09 10.23 6.64
CA HIS A 23 16.47 10.31 6.14
C HIS A 23 16.54 10.39 4.60
N MET A 24 15.59 11.08 3.97
CA MET A 24 15.62 11.38 2.54
C MET A 24 16.33 12.72 2.31
N LYS A 25 16.92 12.92 1.12
CA LYS A 25 17.45 14.24 0.71
C LYS A 25 16.34 15.28 0.83
N GLU A 26 16.68 16.49 1.26
CA GLU A 26 15.86 17.71 1.15
C GLU A 26 14.43 17.68 1.76
N GLY A 27 14.29 17.40 3.05
CA GLY A 27 13.04 17.68 3.78
C GLY A 27 11.81 16.86 3.36
N TYR A 28 11.96 15.94 2.40
CA TYR A 28 10.89 15.04 1.97
C TYR A 28 10.54 14.04 3.08
N LYS A 29 9.24 13.85 3.28
CA LYS A 29 8.68 12.89 4.26
C LYS A 29 7.68 11.98 3.57
N MET A 30 7.59 10.75 4.05
CA MET A 30 6.58 9.78 3.61
C MET A 30 5.27 10.04 4.35
N HIS A 31 4.18 10.19 3.60
CA HIS A 31 2.85 10.50 4.15
C HIS A 31 1.88 9.32 4.07
N CYS A 32 2.20 8.31 3.28
CA CYS A 32 1.44 7.08 3.15
C CYS A 32 2.35 5.97 2.64
N LEU A 33 2.12 4.74 3.09
CA LEU A 33 2.77 3.53 2.58
C LEU A 33 1.75 2.72 1.77
N VAL A 34 2.06 2.50 0.49
CA VAL A 34 1.24 1.66 -0.40
C VAL A 34 2.03 0.40 -0.75
N ASN A 35 1.54 -0.76 -0.32
CA ASN A 35 2.11 -2.05 -0.72
C ASN A 35 1.40 -2.57 -1.96
N VAL A 36 2.14 -2.91 -3.01
CA VAL A 36 1.57 -3.42 -4.27
C VAL A 36 1.84 -4.92 -4.38
N ILE A 37 0.78 -5.70 -4.58
CA ILE A 37 0.84 -7.16 -4.69
C ILE A 37 -0.03 -7.63 -5.85
N ALA A 38 0.44 -8.58 -6.63
CA ALA A 38 -0.38 -9.24 -7.64
C ALA A 38 -1.18 -10.41 -7.04
N ALA A 39 -2.47 -10.48 -7.34
CA ALA A 39 -3.39 -11.48 -6.78
C ALA A 39 -2.94 -12.94 -7.05
N ASP A 40 -2.37 -13.19 -8.22
CA ASP A 40 -1.86 -14.50 -8.65
C ASP A 40 -0.52 -14.87 -7.98
N LYS A 41 0.18 -13.90 -7.38
CA LYS A 41 1.47 -14.11 -6.72
C LYS A 41 1.38 -14.20 -5.20
N ILE A 42 0.25 -13.87 -4.60
CA ILE A 42 0.04 -13.94 -3.14
C ILE A 42 0.45 -15.31 -2.58
N SER A 43 0.02 -16.38 -3.25
CA SER A 43 0.24 -17.76 -2.81
C SER A 43 1.69 -18.24 -3.01
N LEU A 44 2.49 -17.52 -3.80
CA LEU A 44 3.89 -17.86 -4.10
C LEU A 44 4.90 -17.09 -3.23
N MET A 45 4.42 -16.18 -2.38
CA MET A 45 5.29 -15.40 -1.51
C MET A 45 5.84 -16.23 -0.36
N ASN A 46 7.16 -16.12 -0.15
CA ASN A 46 7.86 -16.81 0.93
C ASN A 46 7.85 -15.97 2.22
N ASN A 47 7.92 -16.65 3.37
CA ASN A 47 8.04 -16.08 4.72
C ASN A 47 9.16 -15.03 4.86
N LYS A 48 10.26 -15.14 4.09
CA LYS A 48 11.33 -14.12 4.07
C LYS A 48 10.79 -12.73 3.70
N TYR A 49 9.87 -12.62 2.73
CA TYR A 49 9.29 -11.34 2.31
C TYR A 49 8.27 -10.82 3.33
N PHE A 50 7.46 -11.70 3.90
CA PHE A 50 6.49 -11.33 4.94
C PHE A 50 7.17 -10.74 6.17
N ASN A 51 8.32 -11.29 6.58
CA ASN A 51 9.08 -10.73 7.70
C ASN A 51 9.58 -9.32 7.40
N LYS A 52 10.08 -9.05 6.19
CA LYS A 52 10.52 -7.71 5.79
C LYS A 52 9.37 -6.70 5.80
N TRP A 53 8.24 -7.07 5.21
CA TRP A 53 7.05 -6.23 5.19
C TRP A 53 6.48 -5.98 6.58
N LYS A 54 6.51 -6.99 7.46
CA LYS A 54 6.12 -6.83 8.85
C LYS A 54 6.97 -5.78 9.55
N THR A 55 8.30 -5.81 9.38
CA THR A 55 9.20 -4.79 9.96
C THR A 55 8.92 -3.38 9.43
N ILE A 56 8.69 -3.24 8.12
CA ILE A 56 8.35 -1.95 7.50
C ILE A 56 7.00 -1.44 8.03
N ARG A 57 6.00 -2.33 8.09
CA ARG A 57 4.66 -2.03 8.57
C ARG A 57 4.66 -1.58 10.02
N GLU A 58 5.37 -2.29 10.89
CA GLU A 58 5.48 -1.95 12.31
C GLU A 58 6.16 -0.59 12.51
N THR A 59 7.21 -0.31 11.72
CA THR A 59 7.86 1.01 11.70
C THR A 59 6.87 2.10 11.28
N ALA A 60 6.20 1.94 10.14
CA ALA A 60 5.21 2.91 9.67
C ALA A 60 4.05 3.10 10.67
N SER A 61 3.57 2.03 11.30
CA SER A 61 2.51 2.06 12.33
C SER A 61 2.95 2.86 13.55
N SER A 62 4.17 2.66 14.05
CA SER A 62 4.72 3.42 15.18
C SER A 62 4.81 4.92 14.90
N MET A 63 4.99 5.28 13.63
CA MET A 63 5.02 6.67 13.16
C MET A 63 3.62 7.23 12.87
N GLY A 64 2.59 6.39 12.94
CA GLY A 64 1.21 6.71 12.59
C GLY A 64 0.98 6.97 11.09
N ILE A 65 1.90 6.52 10.23
CA ILE A 65 1.79 6.66 8.77
C ILE A 65 0.66 5.74 8.29
N PRO A 66 -0.32 6.23 7.49
CA PRO A 66 -1.38 5.41 6.94
C PRO A 66 -0.82 4.38 5.96
N GLN A 67 -1.34 3.15 6.02
CA GLN A 67 -0.83 2.02 5.24
C GLN A 67 -1.97 1.33 4.50
N VAL A 68 -1.76 1.07 3.22
CA VAL A 68 -2.77 0.50 2.32
C VAL A 68 -2.14 -0.50 1.37
N VAL A 69 -2.97 -1.31 0.73
CA VAL A 69 -2.53 -2.37 -0.17
C VAL A 69 -3.27 -2.27 -1.49
N PHE A 70 -2.51 -2.27 -2.58
CA PHE A 70 -3.03 -2.46 -3.93
C PHE A 70 -2.86 -3.91 -4.33
N MET A 71 -3.98 -4.62 -4.44
CA MET A 71 -4.02 -5.97 -4.97
C MET A 71 -4.28 -5.89 -6.47
N THR A 72 -3.19 -5.81 -7.24
CA THR A 72 -3.18 -5.76 -8.71
C THR A 72 -3.51 -7.11 -9.34
N ARG A 73 -3.79 -7.11 -10.66
CA ARG A 73 -4.12 -8.33 -11.43
C ARG A 73 -5.31 -9.10 -10.87
N ALA A 74 -6.30 -8.36 -10.35
CA ALA A 74 -7.52 -8.94 -9.81
C ALA A 74 -8.36 -9.64 -10.91
N ASP A 75 -8.24 -9.19 -12.15
CA ASP A 75 -8.83 -9.76 -13.37
C ASP A 75 -8.30 -11.17 -13.69
N CYS A 76 -6.98 -11.39 -13.57
CA CYS A 76 -6.33 -12.64 -13.98
C CYS A 76 -6.74 -13.87 -13.17
N ASP A 77 -7.26 -13.69 -11.96
CA ASP A 77 -7.59 -14.80 -11.07
C ASP A 77 -9.06 -15.23 -11.20
N CYS A 78 -9.95 -14.49 -11.89
CA CYS A 78 -11.36 -14.86 -11.94
C CYS A 78 -12.03 -14.51 -13.28
N LYS A 79 -12.54 -15.54 -13.99
CA LYS A 79 -13.27 -15.37 -15.25
C LYS A 79 -14.45 -14.39 -15.14
N ILE A 80 -15.15 -14.37 -13.99
CA ILE A 80 -16.27 -13.45 -13.74
C ILE A 80 -15.81 -11.98 -13.71
N THR A 81 -14.60 -11.73 -13.20
CA THR A 81 -14.03 -10.37 -13.12
C THR A 81 -13.28 -9.98 -14.40
N GLU A 82 -12.80 -10.97 -15.15
CA GLU A 82 -12.31 -10.81 -16.52
C GLU A 82 -13.45 -10.42 -17.46
N GLU A 83 -14.64 -11.02 -17.29
CA GLU A 83 -15.85 -10.68 -18.06
C GLU A 83 -16.47 -9.34 -17.63
N ASN A 84 -16.47 -9.03 -16.33
CA ASN A 84 -17.02 -7.77 -15.83
C ASN A 84 -16.35 -7.30 -14.52
N LEU A 85 -15.59 -6.21 -14.63
CA LEU A 85 -14.86 -5.57 -13.53
C LEU A 85 -15.76 -5.07 -12.39
N GLN A 86 -17.04 -4.77 -12.64
CA GLN A 86 -17.99 -4.37 -11.60
C GLN A 86 -18.29 -5.49 -10.60
N ASN A 87 -17.94 -6.74 -10.95
CA ASN A 87 -18.09 -7.90 -10.07
C ASN A 87 -16.84 -8.16 -9.21
N ILE A 88 -15.79 -7.33 -9.28
CA ILE A 88 -14.56 -7.50 -8.49
C ILE A 88 -14.85 -7.65 -7.00
N TYR A 89 -15.69 -6.79 -6.43
CA TYR A 89 -16.06 -6.87 -5.01
C TYR A 89 -17.12 -7.94 -4.70
N LYS A 90 -17.80 -8.48 -5.72
CA LYS A 90 -18.81 -9.53 -5.58
C LYS A 90 -18.20 -10.93 -5.70
N SER A 91 -17.07 -11.06 -6.39
CA SER A 91 -16.40 -12.33 -6.61
C SER A 91 -15.88 -12.91 -5.29
N LYS A 92 -16.36 -14.11 -4.95
CA LYS A 92 -15.88 -14.86 -3.78
C LYS A 92 -14.37 -15.10 -3.85
N LYS A 93 -13.84 -15.41 -5.03
CA LYS A 93 -12.41 -15.68 -5.22
C LYS A 93 -11.55 -14.45 -4.92
N ILE A 94 -11.98 -13.27 -5.38
CA ILE A 94 -11.28 -12.01 -5.08
C ILE A 94 -11.39 -11.70 -3.58
N ARG A 95 -12.58 -11.86 -2.98
CA ARG A 95 -12.75 -11.67 -1.54
C ARG A 95 -11.83 -12.57 -0.72
N ASP A 96 -11.69 -13.85 -1.09
CA ASP A 96 -10.79 -14.78 -0.41
C ASP A 96 -9.32 -14.34 -0.53
N LYS A 97 -8.91 -13.82 -1.70
CA LYS A 97 -7.57 -13.26 -1.93
C LYS A 97 -7.33 -11.98 -1.12
N ILE A 98 -8.32 -11.10 -1.02
CA ILE A 98 -8.26 -9.91 -0.17
C ILE A 98 -8.04 -10.31 1.29
N ILE A 99 -8.79 -11.30 1.80
CA ILE A 99 -8.63 -11.81 3.17
C ILE A 99 -7.25 -12.42 3.37
N GLN A 100 -6.75 -13.21 2.40
CA GLN A 100 -5.39 -13.75 2.44
C GLN A 100 -4.35 -12.62 2.49
N CYS A 101 -4.45 -11.62 1.62
CA CYS A 101 -3.58 -10.44 1.64
C CYS A 101 -3.61 -9.71 2.98
N SER A 102 -4.81 -9.50 3.52
CA SER A 102 -5.03 -8.85 4.81
C SER A 102 -4.30 -9.58 5.94
N HIS A 103 -4.45 -10.91 6.03
CA HIS A 103 -3.77 -11.71 7.05
C HIS A 103 -2.25 -11.72 6.86
N LEU A 104 -1.77 -11.83 5.62
CA LEU A 104 -0.35 -11.89 5.30
C LEU A 104 0.37 -10.57 5.59
N LEU A 105 -0.27 -9.45 5.27
CA LEU A 105 0.27 -8.12 5.48
C LEU A 105 -0.10 -7.51 6.83
N GLY A 106 -1.00 -8.14 7.58
CA GLY A 106 -1.59 -7.62 8.82
C GLY A 106 -2.14 -6.20 8.68
N VAL A 107 -2.81 -5.94 7.56
CA VAL A 107 -3.65 -4.76 7.36
C VAL A 107 -5.12 -5.19 7.42
N PRO A 108 -6.04 -4.38 7.91
CA PRO A 108 -7.45 -4.73 7.87
C PRO A 108 -7.98 -4.77 6.43
N VAL A 109 -8.98 -5.62 6.20
CA VAL A 109 -9.55 -5.94 4.87
C VAL A 109 -10.01 -4.70 4.10
N ASN A 110 -10.51 -3.68 4.82
CA ASN A 110 -10.97 -2.42 4.23
C ASN A 110 -9.85 -1.52 3.68
N LEU A 111 -8.58 -1.84 3.94
CA LEU A 111 -7.41 -1.13 3.42
C LEU A 111 -6.73 -1.88 2.26
N VAL A 112 -7.36 -2.94 1.75
CA VAL A 112 -6.90 -3.71 0.60
C VAL A 112 -7.80 -3.41 -0.59
N PHE A 113 -7.25 -2.71 -1.57
CA PHE A 113 -7.96 -2.28 -2.77
C PHE A 113 -7.60 -3.19 -3.94
N PRO A 114 -8.55 -4.00 -4.46
CA PRO A 114 -8.36 -4.69 -5.73
C PRO A 114 -8.32 -3.66 -6.87
N VAL A 115 -7.24 -3.67 -7.63
CA VAL A 115 -7.05 -2.79 -8.80
C VAL A 115 -6.61 -3.61 -10.00
N VAL A 116 -6.85 -3.08 -11.20
CA VAL A 116 -6.43 -3.68 -12.46
C VAL A 116 -5.47 -2.71 -13.15
N ASN A 117 -4.43 -3.25 -13.77
CA ASN A 117 -3.46 -2.46 -14.51
C ASN A 117 -3.80 -2.52 -16.00
N TYR A 118 -3.55 -1.41 -16.70
CA TYR A 118 -3.52 -1.40 -18.16
C TYR A 118 -2.39 -2.31 -18.63
N HIS A 119 -2.76 -3.42 -19.27
CA HIS A 119 -1.78 -4.40 -19.75
C HIS A 119 -2.14 -5.00 -21.10
N GLN A 120 -3.42 -4.96 -21.48
CA GLN A 120 -3.93 -5.38 -22.80
C GLN A 120 -4.73 -4.28 -23.49
N GLU A 121 -5.22 -3.31 -22.72
CA GLU A 121 -6.09 -2.23 -23.16
C GLU A 121 -5.27 -1.19 -23.93
N THR A 122 -5.73 -0.88 -25.14
CA THR A 122 -5.15 0.19 -25.98
C THR A 122 -5.74 1.55 -25.67
N ASP A 123 -6.99 1.57 -25.19
CA ASP A 123 -7.77 2.77 -24.92
C ASP A 123 -8.12 2.88 -23.43
N VAL A 124 -8.49 4.10 -23.02
CA VAL A 124 -8.90 4.38 -21.64
C VAL A 124 -10.14 3.56 -21.29
N ASN A 125 -10.07 2.79 -20.20
CA ASN A 125 -11.17 1.97 -19.71
C ASN A 125 -11.77 2.58 -18.45
N THR A 126 -13.07 2.89 -18.50
CA THR A 126 -13.80 3.53 -17.40
C THR A 126 -13.83 2.67 -16.14
N ASP A 127 -14.04 1.35 -16.25
CA ASP A 127 -14.12 0.47 -15.08
C ASP A 127 -12.77 0.34 -14.37
N ILE A 128 -11.67 0.20 -15.13
CA ILE A 128 -10.31 0.20 -14.57
C ILE A 128 -10.03 1.51 -13.85
N ASN A 129 -10.37 2.64 -14.47
CA ASN A 129 -10.20 3.95 -13.86
C ASN A 129 -11.06 4.13 -12.61
N CYS A 130 -12.29 3.62 -12.59
CA CYS A 130 -13.16 3.68 -11.42
C CYS A 130 -12.54 2.95 -10.22
N LEU A 131 -11.93 1.78 -10.41
CA LEU A 131 -11.24 1.05 -9.33
C LEU A 131 -10.05 1.84 -8.78
N MET A 132 -9.22 2.39 -9.66
CA MET A 132 -8.06 3.18 -9.26
C MET A 132 -8.48 4.49 -8.57
N LEU A 133 -9.52 5.14 -9.11
CA LEU A 133 -10.05 6.38 -8.56
C LEU A 133 -10.67 6.16 -7.18
N ASP A 134 -11.42 5.07 -6.98
CA ASP A 134 -11.97 4.71 -5.67
C ASP A 134 -10.86 4.51 -4.63
N ALA A 135 -9.80 3.78 -5.00
CA ALA A 135 -8.64 3.59 -4.12
C ALA A 135 -7.98 4.93 -3.74
N LEU A 136 -7.69 5.78 -4.73
CA LEU A 136 -7.06 7.08 -4.50
C LEU A 136 -7.96 8.04 -3.71
N LYS A 137 -9.27 8.02 -3.95
CA LYS A 137 -10.26 8.83 -3.22
C LYS A 137 -10.26 8.53 -1.73
N ASN A 138 -9.96 7.30 -1.33
CA ASN A 138 -9.78 6.92 0.07
C ASN A 138 -8.39 7.30 0.62
N ILE A 139 -7.33 7.11 -0.16
CA ILE A 139 -5.93 7.29 0.28
C ILE A 139 -5.53 8.76 0.45
N VAL A 140 -5.91 9.61 -0.51
CA VAL A 140 -5.48 11.01 -0.54
C VAL A 140 -5.92 11.78 0.73
N PRO A 141 -7.18 11.66 1.20
CA PRO A 141 -7.58 12.26 2.47
C PRO A 141 -6.74 11.78 3.66
N TRP A 142 -6.45 10.46 3.76
CA TRP A 142 -5.65 9.91 4.85
C TRP A 142 -4.21 10.45 4.86
N ALA A 143 -3.59 10.55 3.69
CA ALA A 143 -2.27 11.15 3.55
C ALA A 143 -2.28 12.64 3.92
N ASN A 144 -3.30 13.38 3.49
CA ASN A 144 -3.47 14.80 3.80
C ASN A 144 -3.67 15.04 5.31
N ASP A 145 -4.48 14.21 5.97
CA ASP A 145 -4.71 14.30 7.42
C ASP A 145 -3.44 13.99 8.21
N TYR A 146 -2.62 13.04 7.73
CA TYR A 146 -1.30 12.78 8.29
C TYR A 146 -0.38 14.00 8.20
N VAL A 147 -0.32 14.66 7.04
CA VAL A 147 0.46 15.90 6.82
C VAL A 147 0.04 17.00 7.81
N LYS A 148 -1.27 17.23 7.95
CA LYS A 148 -1.82 18.23 8.89
C LYS A 148 -1.45 17.90 10.34
N LYS A 149 -1.57 16.64 10.74
CA LYS A 149 -1.20 16.17 12.08
C LYS A 149 0.29 16.38 12.37
N CYS A 150 1.15 16.10 11.41
CA CYS A 150 2.59 16.32 11.52
C CYS A 150 2.93 17.82 11.64
N SER A 151 2.25 18.68 10.88
CA SER A 151 2.44 20.13 10.91
C SER A 151 2.00 20.73 12.26
N ASN A 152 0.85 20.30 12.79
CA ASN A 152 0.35 20.79 14.08
C ASN A 152 1.24 20.40 15.28
N LYS A 153 1.87 19.22 15.23
CA LYS A 153 2.85 18.80 16.24
C LYS A 153 4.11 19.67 16.25
N GLN A 154 4.51 20.23 15.11
CA GLN A 154 5.65 21.14 15.04
C GLN A 154 5.33 22.49 15.70
N ASN A 155 4.09 22.98 15.54
CA ASN A 155 3.64 24.25 16.13
C ASN A 155 3.42 24.16 17.66
N SER A 156 3.03 23.00 18.20
CA SER A 156 2.84 22.83 19.65
C SER A 156 4.16 22.76 20.46
N HIS A 157 5.29 22.46 19.81
CA HIS A 157 6.61 22.49 20.44
C HIS A 157 7.27 23.88 20.42
N GLN A 158 6.61 24.90 19.85
CA GLN A 158 7.09 26.28 19.77
C GLN A 158 6.36 27.25 20.71
N GLN A 159 5.45 26.78 21.57
CA GLN A 159 4.88 27.64 22.62
C GLN A 159 5.95 27.86 23.73
N PRO A 160 6.32 29.12 24.03
CA PRO A 160 7.24 29.40 25.12
C PRO A 160 6.63 28.95 26.44
N LYS A 161 7.41 28.24 27.26
CA LYS A 161 7.10 28.09 28.68
C LYS A 161 7.11 29.49 29.29
N ILE A 162 5.93 30.00 29.61
CA ILE A 162 5.80 31.22 30.41
C ILE A 162 6.01 30.76 31.86
N GLU A 163 7.13 31.20 32.45
CA GLU A 163 7.37 31.20 33.90
C GLU A 163 6.37 32.10 34.63
#